data_AF-A0A7S0RQT2-F1
#
_entry.id   AF-A0A7S0RQT2-F1
#
_cell.length_a   1.000
_cell.length_b   1.000
_cell.length_c   1.000
_cell.angle_alpha   90.00
_cell.angle_beta   90.00
_cell.angle_gamma   90.00
#
_symmetry.space_group_name_H-M   'P 1'
#
loop_
_entity.id
_entity.type
_entity.pdbx_description
1 polymer ?
#
loop_
_entity_poly.entity_id
_entity_poly.type
_entity_poly.pdbx_seq_one_letter_code
_entity_poly.pdbx_strand_id
1 'polypeptide(L)'
;VNNQDNSELGEDSGPLAEIEFWRSRSVDLSGIRSQLDHEGVQTIVSVLEQAKSSYLEPFLNLSNLIQREALSAEDNLKFLSSLEQPCTQLAKAHPKDILAILPKLLYCIRMIFNVSRFYNTPDRVSGLLRKVSNEIINRCVANISLDEIFNGNVDSCL
;
A
#
# COMPACT_ATOMS: atom_id res chain seq x y z
N VAL A 1 11.97 -14.63 2.68
CA VAL A 1 12.12 -13.92 1.40
C VAL A 1 10.74 -13.40 1.03
N ASN A 2 10.41 -12.14 1.33
CA ASN A 2 9.09 -11.57 1.03
C ASN A 2 9.23 -10.15 0.46
N ASN A 3 10.07 -10.04 -0.58
CA ASN A 3 10.34 -8.79 -1.29
C ASN A 3 9.43 -8.60 -2.53
N GLN A 4 8.44 -9.47 -2.75
CA GLN A 4 7.63 -9.46 -3.98
C GLN A 4 6.38 -8.58 -3.91
N ASP A 5 5.84 -8.25 -2.74
CA ASP A 5 4.65 -7.39 -2.67
C ASP A 5 4.94 -5.91 -3.02
N ASN A 6 6.20 -5.47 -2.95
CA ASN A 6 6.56 -4.07 -3.23
C ASN A 6 6.86 -3.81 -4.71
N SER A 7 6.91 -4.83 -5.57
CA SER A 7 7.22 -4.69 -7.00
C SER A 7 5.99 -4.72 -7.92
N GLU A 8 4.79 -5.00 -7.40
CA GLU A 8 3.57 -5.03 -8.23
C GLU A 8 2.98 -3.63 -8.46
N LEU A 9 3.24 -2.68 -7.57
CA LEU A 9 3.02 -1.27 -7.85
C LEU A 9 4.25 -0.73 -8.56
N GLY A 10 4.09 -0.37 -9.84
CA GLY A 10 5.16 0.21 -10.64
C GLY A 10 5.91 1.29 -9.86
N GLU A 11 7.23 1.31 -10.01
CA GLU A 11 8.12 2.20 -9.24
C GLU A 11 7.80 3.70 -9.41
N ASP A 12 6.98 4.06 -10.42
CA ASP A 12 6.50 5.41 -10.71
C ASP A 12 5.12 5.76 -10.12
N SER A 13 4.48 4.85 -9.38
CA SER A 13 3.16 5.10 -8.81
C SER A 13 3.18 6.04 -7.60
N GLY A 14 2.12 6.83 -7.42
CA GLY A 14 1.95 7.77 -6.30
C GLY A 14 1.50 7.09 -5.00
N PRO A 15 1.52 7.78 -3.85
CA PRO A 15 1.22 7.20 -2.53
C PRO A 15 -0.25 6.78 -2.37
N LEU A 16 -1.18 7.33 -3.18
CA LEU A 16 -2.57 6.87 -3.22
C LEU A 16 -2.69 5.46 -3.81
N ALA A 17 -1.81 5.07 -4.73
CA ALA A 17 -1.79 3.72 -5.29
C ALA A 17 -1.36 2.68 -4.25
N GLU A 18 -0.47 3.04 -3.32
CA GLU A 18 -0.12 2.19 -2.18
C GLU A 18 -1.34 1.92 -1.29
N ILE A 19 -2.13 2.96 -0.98
CA ILE A 19 -3.34 2.81 -0.17
C ILE A 19 -4.34 1.89 -0.89
N GLU A 20 -4.54 2.09 -2.20
CA GLU A 20 -5.45 1.26 -2.99
C GLU A 20 -4.99 -0.20 -3.09
N PHE A 21 -3.70 -0.44 -3.23
CA PHE A 21 -3.15 -1.80 -3.21
C PHE A 21 -3.48 -2.52 -1.91
N TRP A 22 -3.24 -1.88 -0.75
CA TRP A 22 -3.56 -2.49 0.54
C TRP A 22 -5.07 -2.64 0.75
N ARG A 23 -5.87 -1.76 0.15
CA ARG A 23 -7.33 -1.89 0.14
C ARG A 23 -7.77 -3.13 -0.63
N SER A 24 -7.33 -3.30 -1.88
CA SER A 24 -7.61 -4.49 -2.69
C SER A 24 -7.11 -5.76 -2.00
N ARG A 25 -5.86 -5.74 -1.52
CA ARG A 25 -5.24 -6.89 -0.86
C ARG A 25 -5.98 -7.31 0.40
N SER A 26 -6.47 -6.35 1.19
CA SER A 26 -7.30 -6.61 2.37
C SER A 26 -8.64 -7.25 1.99
N VAL A 27 -9.29 -6.80 0.92
CA VAL A 27 -10.54 -7.39 0.42
C VAL A 27 -10.31 -8.82 -0.06
N ASP A 28 -9.28 -9.04 -0.87
CA ASP A 28 -8.97 -10.36 -1.43
C ASP A 28 -8.67 -11.39 -0.34
N LEU A 29 -7.76 -11.06 0.58
CA LEU A 29 -7.34 -11.99 1.64
C LEU A 29 -8.44 -12.24 2.68
N SER A 30 -9.23 -11.22 3.03
CA SER A 30 -10.39 -11.42 3.91
C SER A 30 -11.47 -12.28 3.26
N GLY A 31 -11.66 -12.13 1.94
CA GLY A 31 -12.51 -13.00 1.13
C GLY A 31 -12.07 -14.45 1.18
N ILE A 32 -10.80 -14.74 0.91
CA ILE A 32 -10.27 -16.12 0.96
C ILE A 32 -10.32 -16.67 2.38
N ARG A 33 -9.98 -15.87 3.40
CA ARG A 33 -10.11 -16.26 4.83
C ARG A 33 -11.54 -16.73 5.14
N SER A 34 -12.55 -15.97 4.71
CA SER A 34 -13.96 -16.35 4.93
C SER A 34 -14.36 -17.64 4.22
N GLN A 35 -13.80 -17.93 3.05
CA GLN A 35 -14.05 -19.18 2.33
C GLN A 35 -13.42 -20.38 3.05
N LEU A 36 -12.23 -20.20 3.62
CA LEU A 36 -11.57 -21.25 4.41
C LEU A 36 -12.36 -21.58 5.69
N ASP A 37 -13.00 -20.59 6.29
CA ASP A 37 -13.83 -20.75 7.49
C ASP A 37 -15.23 -21.34 7.17
N HIS A 38 -15.57 -21.55 5.90
CA HIS A 38 -16.87 -22.10 5.51
C HIS A 38 -17.05 -23.54 6.01
N GLU A 39 -18.24 -23.87 6.52
CA GLU A 39 -18.56 -25.18 7.14
C GLU A 39 -18.21 -26.38 6.25
N GLY A 40 -18.48 -26.28 4.94
CA GLY A 40 -18.11 -27.31 3.97
C GLY A 40 -16.60 -27.56 3.88
N VAL A 41 -15.77 -26.51 3.98
CA VAL A 41 -14.30 -26.65 3.99
C VAL A 41 -13.85 -27.28 5.31
N GLN A 42 -14.42 -26.86 6.43
CA GLN A 42 -14.13 -27.44 7.75
C GLN A 42 -14.49 -28.94 7.80
N THR A 43 -15.61 -29.33 7.18
CA THR A 43 -16.00 -30.74 7.04
C THR A 43 -14.96 -31.54 6.25
N ILE A 44 -14.47 -31.01 5.13
CA ILE A 44 -13.42 -31.66 4.34
C ILE A 44 -12.13 -31.83 5.17
N VAL A 45 -11.73 -30.80 5.93
CA VAL A 45 -10.58 -30.85 6.82
C VAL A 45 -10.74 -31.99 7.84
N SER A 46 -11.90 -32.12 8.50
CA SER A 46 -12.17 -33.20 9.45
C SER A 46 -12.14 -34.59 8.82
N VAL A 47 -12.57 -34.74 7.57
CA VAL A 47 -12.48 -36.01 6.83
C VAL A 47 -11.01 -36.34 6.51
N LEU A 48 -10.24 -35.37 6.05
CA LEU A 48 -8.80 -35.54 5.75
C LEU A 48 -8.00 -35.91 7.00
N GLU A 49 -8.37 -35.36 8.16
CA GLU A 49 -7.79 -35.69 9.46
C GLU A 49 -8.07 -37.14 9.86
N GLN A 50 -9.32 -37.58 9.78
CA GLN A 50 -9.69 -38.98 10.05
C GLN A 50 -8.99 -39.96 9.10
N ALA A 51 -8.82 -39.57 7.84
CA ALA A 51 -8.12 -40.36 6.83
C ALA A 51 -6.59 -40.35 6.98
N LYS A 52 -6.03 -39.55 7.92
CA LYS A 52 -4.58 -39.32 8.06
C LYS A 52 -3.91 -38.93 6.73
N SER A 53 -4.58 -38.06 5.98
CA SER A 53 -4.14 -37.65 4.64
C SER A 53 -2.83 -36.88 4.69
N SER A 54 -1.90 -37.20 3.80
CA SER A 54 -0.64 -36.45 3.62
C SER A 54 -0.85 -35.03 3.07
N TYR A 55 -2.05 -34.72 2.56
CA TYR A 55 -2.39 -33.38 2.04
C TYR A 55 -2.90 -32.42 3.13
N LEU A 56 -3.23 -32.93 4.33
CA LEU A 56 -3.80 -32.10 5.39
C LEU A 56 -2.80 -31.04 5.88
N GLU A 57 -1.58 -31.45 6.20
CA GLU A 57 -0.57 -30.54 6.75
C GLU A 57 -0.22 -29.38 5.77
N PRO A 58 0.07 -29.63 4.47
CA PRO A 58 0.26 -28.55 3.51
C PRO A 58 -0.93 -27.59 3.41
N PHE A 59 -2.16 -28.11 3.43
CA PHE A 59 -3.37 -27.29 3.38
C PHE A 59 -3.48 -26.39 4.62
N LEU A 60 -3.30 -26.93 5.82
CA LEU A 60 -3.36 -26.16 7.06
C LEU A 60 -2.26 -25.09 7.12
N ASN A 61 -1.06 -25.40 6.62
CA ASN A 61 0.03 -24.43 6.54
C ASN A 61 -0.33 -23.23 5.64
N LEU A 62 -0.92 -23.49 4.48
CA LEU A 62 -1.39 -22.42 3.57
C LEU A 62 -2.58 -21.65 4.16
N SER A 63 -3.52 -22.33 4.81
CA SER A 63 -4.67 -21.69 5.48
C SER A 63 -4.21 -20.73 6.58
N ASN A 64 -3.28 -21.17 7.44
CA ASN A 64 -2.69 -20.33 8.48
C ASN A 64 -1.91 -19.14 7.90
N LEU A 65 -1.20 -19.34 6.79
CA LEU A 65 -0.53 -18.25 6.08
C LEU A 65 -1.56 -17.20 5.62
N ILE A 66 -2.65 -17.62 4.98
CA ILE A 66 -3.72 -16.71 4.53
C ILE A 66 -4.33 -15.93 5.70
N GLN A 67 -4.62 -16.60 6.82
CA GLN A 67 -5.12 -15.92 8.02
C GLN A 67 -4.16 -14.83 8.51
N ARG A 68 -2.86 -15.14 8.58
CA ARG A 68 -1.84 -14.17 9.02
C ARG A 68 -1.70 -13.00 8.04
N GLU A 69 -1.64 -13.27 6.75
CA GLU A 69 -1.50 -12.21 5.74
C GLU A 69 -2.76 -11.34 5.65
N ALA A 70 -3.95 -11.90 5.86
CA ALA A 70 -5.20 -11.13 5.96
C ALA A 70 -5.16 -10.13 7.11
N LEU A 71 -4.72 -10.57 8.30
CA LEU A 71 -4.56 -9.69 9.47
C LEU A 71 -3.50 -8.59 9.22
N SER A 72 -2.39 -8.96 8.57
CA SER A 72 -1.35 -8.01 8.18
C SER A 72 -1.89 -6.95 7.21
N ALA A 73 -2.65 -7.36 6.20
CA ALA A 73 -3.24 -6.46 5.21
C ALA A 73 -4.27 -5.50 5.83
N GLU A 74 -5.14 -5.99 6.70
CA GLU A 74 -6.13 -5.18 7.42
C GLU A 74 -5.44 -4.11 8.30
N ASP A 75 -4.38 -4.46 9.03
CA ASP A 75 -3.62 -3.51 9.84
C ASP A 75 -2.89 -2.47 8.97
N ASN A 76 -2.22 -2.92 7.90
CA ASN A 76 -1.53 -2.00 6.97
C ASN A 76 -2.52 -0.99 6.38
N LEU A 77 -3.68 -1.45 5.89
CA LEU A 77 -4.72 -0.58 5.35
C LEU A 77 -5.22 0.43 6.39
N LYS A 78 -5.45 -0.01 7.63
CA LYS A 78 -5.90 0.87 8.73
C LYS A 78 -4.95 2.04 8.94
N PHE A 79 -3.64 1.77 8.98
CA PHE A 79 -2.63 2.81 9.16
C PHE A 79 -2.46 3.69 7.92
N LEU A 80 -2.39 3.09 6.73
CA LEU A 80 -2.24 3.81 5.47
C LEU A 80 -3.44 4.70 5.13
N SER A 81 -4.66 4.33 5.55
CA SER A 81 -5.86 5.17 5.38
C SER A 81 -5.72 6.54 6.06
N SER A 82 -4.87 6.67 7.09
CA SER A 82 -4.57 7.97 7.70
C SER A 82 -3.83 8.94 6.78
N LEU A 83 -3.21 8.44 5.71
CA LEU A 83 -2.52 9.22 4.69
C LEU A 83 -3.41 9.63 3.52
N GLU A 84 -4.63 9.12 3.41
CA GLU A 84 -5.49 9.35 2.26
C GLU A 84 -5.77 10.85 2.04
N GLN A 85 -6.08 11.56 3.12
CA GLN A 85 -6.30 13.01 3.09
C GLN A 85 -5.05 13.81 2.68
N PRO A 86 -3.88 13.70 3.34
CA PRO A 86 -2.69 14.44 2.93
C PRO A 86 -2.13 14.00 1.56
N CYS A 87 -2.25 12.73 1.16
CA CYS A 87 -1.87 12.28 -0.17
C CYS A 87 -2.80 12.82 -1.26
N THR A 88 -4.11 12.93 -1.00
CA THR A 88 -5.05 13.58 -1.91
C THR A 88 -4.77 15.08 -2.05
N GLN A 89 -4.36 15.74 -0.96
CA GLN A 89 -3.93 17.14 -1.01
C GLN A 89 -2.68 17.29 -1.87
N LEU A 90 -1.68 16.43 -1.67
CA LEU A 90 -0.44 16.43 -2.47
C LEU A 90 -0.74 16.22 -3.96
N ALA A 91 -1.58 15.24 -4.29
CA ALA A 91 -1.95 14.91 -5.67
C ALA A 91 -2.66 16.05 -6.43
N LYS A 92 -3.16 17.07 -5.71
CA LYS A 92 -3.85 18.24 -6.27
C LYS A 92 -3.07 19.55 -6.06
N ALA A 93 -1.92 19.52 -5.37
CA ALA A 93 -1.19 20.71 -4.96
C ALA A 93 -0.50 21.40 -6.13
N HIS A 94 -0.48 22.74 -6.17
CA HIS A 94 0.51 23.43 -6.99
C HIS A 94 1.90 23.29 -6.35
N PRO A 95 3.00 23.36 -7.13
CA PRO A 95 4.36 23.20 -6.59
C PRO A 95 4.65 24.08 -5.36
N LYS A 96 4.18 25.33 -5.36
CA LYS A 96 4.31 26.27 -4.24
C LYS A 96 3.64 25.81 -2.93
N ASP A 97 2.57 25.01 -3.02
CA ASP A 97 1.80 24.57 -1.86
C ASP A 97 2.34 23.28 -1.24
N ILE A 98 3.18 22.52 -1.97
CA ILE A 98 3.74 21.23 -1.54
C ILE A 98 4.51 21.39 -0.22
N LEU A 99 5.31 22.44 -0.09
CA LEU A 99 6.11 22.71 1.11
C LEU A 99 5.27 22.82 2.38
N ALA A 100 4.03 23.31 2.28
CA ALA A 100 3.12 23.41 3.42
C ALA A 100 2.48 22.06 3.80
N ILE A 101 2.38 21.12 2.85
CA ILE A 101 1.76 19.80 3.04
C ILE A 101 2.75 18.79 3.65
N LEU A 102 4.03 18.88 3.26
CA LEU A 102 5.06 17.91 3.62
C LEU A 102 5.22 17.65 5.13
N PRO A 103 5.24 18.67 6.03
CA PRO A 103 5.41 18.42 7.45
C PRO A 103 4.35 17.50 8.04
N LYS A 104 3.07 17.71 7.66
CA LYS A 104 1.95 16.87 8.11
C LYS A 104 2.08 15.46 7.55
N LEU A 105 2.37 15.33 6.26
CA LEU A 105 2.50 14.04 5.59
C LEU A 105 3.64 13.19 6.19
N LEU A 106 4.83 13.79 6.37
CA LEU A 106 5.98 13.12 6.95
C LEU A 106 5.77 12.75 8.42
N TYR A 107 5.05 13.59 9.18
CA TYR A 107 4.65 13.25 10.54
C TYR A 107 3.76 12.01 10.57
N CYS A 108 2.75 11.92 9.69
CA CYS A 108 1.89 10.75 9.59
C CYS A 108 2.69 9.49 9.22
N ILE A 109 3.60 9.57 8.25
CA ILE A 109 4.47 8.44 7.87
C ILE A 109 5.34 7.99 9.05
N ARG A 110 5.92 8.95 9.79
CA ARG A 110 6.68 8.66 11.01
C ARG A 110 5.82 7.98 12.07
N MET A 111 4.57 8.39 12.24
CA MET A 111 3.64 7.74 13.17
C MET A 111 3.33 6.31 12.76
N ILE A 112 3.12 6.05 11.46
CA ILE A 112 2.92 4.69 10.93
C ILE A 112 4.15 3.82 11.21
N PHE A 113 5.36 4.33 10.98
CA PHE A 113 6.59 3.59 11.28
C PHE A 113 6.72 3.24 12.77
N ASN A 114 6.30 4.12 13.67
CA ASN A 114 6.45 3.86 15.11
C ASN A 114 5.32 3.00 15.71
N VAL A 115 4.12 3.02 15.13
CA VAL A 115 2.91 2.45 15.76
C VAL A 115 2.38 1.23 15.01
N SER A 116 2.57 1.15 13.69
CA SER A 116 2.04 0.01 12.92
C SER A 116 2.76 -1.28 13.28
N ARG A 117 2.01 -2.39 13.28
CA ARG A 117 2.55 -3.69 13.64
C ARG A 117 3.23 -4.37 12.46
N PHE A 118 2.73 -4.13 11.25
CA PHE A 118 3.19 -4.81 10.04
C PHE A 118 3.78 -3.87 8.99
N TYR A 119 3.41 -2.58 8.96
CA TYR A 119 3.93 -1.62 7.97
C TYR A 119 5.24 -0.93 8.41
N ASN A 120 5.74 -1.23 9.60
CA ASN A 120 6.89 -0.56 10.23
C ASN A 120 8.26 -1.06 9.74
N THR A 121 8.35 -1.66 8.55
CA THR A 121 9.65 -2.10 8.02
C THR A 121 10.33 -0.98 7.24
N PRO A 122 11.68 -0.86 7.31
CA PRO A 122 12.42 0.15 6.56
C PRO A 122 12.13 0.12 5.05
N ASP A 123 11.98 -1.07 4.48
CA ASP A 123 11.72 -1.25 3.05
C ASP A 123 10.34 -0.71 2.63
N ARG A 124 9.29 -0.95 3.44
CA ARG A 124 7.93 -0.44 3.17
C ARG A 124 7.88 1.08 3.29
N VAL A 125 8.45 1.62 4.36
CA VAL A 125 8.47 3.08 4.57
C VAL A 125 9.32 3.78 3.50
N SER A 126 10.46 3.20 3.12
CA SER A 126 11.27 3.74 2.02
C SER A 126 10.53 3.68 0.68
N GLY A 127 9.79 2.60 0.42
CA GLY A 127 8.92 2.49 -0.75
C GLY A 127 7.84 3.57 -0.77
N LEU A 128 7.15 3.79 0.35
CA LEU A 128 6.13 4.84 0.48
C LEU A 128 6.73 6.24 0.28
N LEU A 129 7.89 6.53 0.87
CA LEU A 129 8.58 7.81 0.68
C LEU A 129 9.00 8.02 -0.78
N ARG A 130 9.43 6.96 -1.48
CA ARG A 130 9.70 7.04 -2.92
C ARG A 130 8.44 7.41 -3.70
N LYS A 131 7.31 6.77 -3.42
CA LYS A 131 6.02 7.10 -4.04
C LYS A 131 5.60 8.56 -3.78
N VAL A 132 5.82 9.06 -2.56
CA VAL A 132 5.62 10.49 -2.23
C VAL A 132 6.53 11.39 -3.07
N SER A 133 7.82 11.06 -3.21
CA SER A 133 8.76 11.81 -4.05
C SER A 133 8.34 11.82 -5.52
N ASN A 134 7.88 10.70 -6.05
CA ASN A 134 7.38 10.62 -7.42
C ASN A 134 6.15 11.51 -7.63
N GLU A 135 5.23 11.52 -6.66
CA GLU A 135 4.09 12.42 -6.72
C GLU A 135 4.54 13.89 -6.76
N ILE A 136 5.52 14.29 -5.94
CA ILE A 136 6.08 15.65 -5.97
C ILE A 136 6.66 15.97 -7.35
N ILE A 137 7.46 15.06 -7.91
CA ILE A 137 8.03 15.23 -9.27
C ILE A 137 6.91 15.40 -10.29
N ASN A 138 5.88 14.56 -10.25
CA ASN A 138 4.74 14.64 -11.16
C ASN A 138 4.00 15.97 -11.03
N ARG A 139 3.79 16.49 -9.81
CA ARG A 139 3.17 17.80 -9.58
C ARG A 139 4.00 18.96 -10.14
N CYS A 140 5.32 18.89 -10.02
CA CYS A 140 6.22 19.91 -10.59
C CYS A 140 6.25 19.84 -12.12
N VAL A 141 6.43 18.65 -12.70
CA VAL A 141 6.48 18.46 -14.16
C VAL A 141 5.16 18.87 -14.81
N ALA A 142 4.02 18.57 -14.20
CA ALA A 142 2.72 18.96 -14.73
C ALA A 142 2.47 20.48 -14.73
N ASN A 143 3.25 21.26 -13.99
CA ASN A 143 3.13 22.71 -13.92
C ASN A 143 4.10 23.45 -14.86
N ILE A 144 5.19 22.80 -15.28
CA ILE A 144 6.19 23.39 -16.16
C ILE A 144 5.71 23.32 -17.62
N SER A 145 5.54 24.49 -18.26
CA SER A 145 5.25 24.58 -19.70
C SER A 145 6.53 24.68 -20.52
N LEU A 146 6.87 23.61 -21.25
CA LEU A 146 8.04 23.60 -22.13
C LEU A 146 7.91 24.62 -23.26
N ASP A 147 6.70 24.83 -23.79
CA ASP A 147 6.46 25.80 -24.85
C ASP A 147 6.74 27.22 -24.40
N GLU A 148 6.36 27.59 -23.17
CA GLU A 148 6.66 28.91 -22.63
C GLU A 148 8.16 29.10 -22.36
N ILE A 149 8.85 28.05 -21.89
CA ILE A 149 10.31 28.05 -21.72
C ILE A 149 11.01 28.27 -23.06
N PHE A 150 10.64 27.51 -24.09
CA PHE A 150 11.27 27.59 -25.41
C PHE A 150 10.94 28.88 -26.15
N ASN A 151 9.81 29.52 -25.85
CA ASN A 151 9.43 30.83 -26.38
C ASN A 151 10.00 32.01 -25.56
N GLY A 152 10.82 31.74 -24.54
CA GLY A 152 11.51 32.76 -23.75
C GLY A 152 10.64 33.48 -22.71
N ASN A 153 9.42 32.98 -22.44
CA ASN A 153 8.52 33.54 -21.44
C ASN A 153 8.70 32.85 -20.08
N VAL A 154 9.90 32.99 -19.51
CA VAL A 154 10.33 32.27 -18.30
C VAL A 154 9.52 32.69 -17.06
N ASP A 155 9.02 33.93 -17.02
CA ASP A 155 8.25 34.46 -15.89
C ASP A 155 6.81 33.89 -15.82
N SER A 156 6.29 33.31 -16.90
CA SER A 156 4.94 32.70 -16.93
C SER A 156 4.94 31.21 -16.59
N CYS A 157 6.12 30.58 -16.60
CA CYS A 157 6.30 29.12 -16.50
C CYS A 157 6.26 28.56 -15.06
N LEU A 158 6.30 29.42 -14.02
CA LEU A 158 6.48 29.08 -12.61
C LEU A 158 5.29 29.52 -11.75
#